data_AF-A0A2N1IMA5-F1
#
_entry.id   AF-A0A2N1IMA5-F1
#
_cell.length_a   1.000
_cell.length_b   1.000
_cell.length_c   1.000
_cell.angle_alpha   90.00
_cell.angle_beta   90.00
_cell.angle_gamma   90.00
#
_symmetry.space_group_name_H-M   'P 1'
#
loop_
_entity.id
_entity.type
_entity.pdbx_description
1 polymer ?
#
loop_
_entity_poly.entity_id
_entity_poly.type
_entity_poly.pdbx_seq_one_letter_code
_entity_poly.pdbx_strand_id
1 'polypeptide(L)' 'MTKSQAIRHFGSITALAKALGVTYEAVRQWADVPELRQYQIERITKGALKAGKADAAA' A
#
# COMPACT_ATOMS: atom_id res chain seq x y z
N MET A 1 3.29 0.97 6.66
CA MET A 1 3.36 -0.25 5.82
C MET A 1 4.48 -0.19 4.79
N THR A 2 5.00 -1.35 4.34
CA THR A 2 5.95 -1.43 3.21
C THR A 2 5.24 -1.75 1.89
N LYS A 3 5.89 -1.46 0.75
CA LYS A 3 5.35 -1.81 -0.60
C LYS A 3 5.06 -3.30 -0.71
N SER A 4 5.96 -4.14 -0.22
CA SER A 4 5.79 -5.59 -0.22
C SER A 4 4.61 -6.06 0.61
N GLN A 5 4.35 -5.44 1.77
CA GLN A 5 3.16 -5.78 2.58
C GLN A 5 1.86 -5.42 1.85
N ALA A 6 1.81 -4.23 1.24
CA ALA A 6 0.67 -3.85 0.42
C ALA A 6 0.46 -4.86 -0.73
N ILE A 7 1.49 -5.15 -1.52
CA ILE A 7 1.38 -6.11 -2.64
C ILE A 7 0.91 -7.49 -2.16
N ARG A 8 1.43 -8.00 -1.04
CA ARG A 8 1.02 -9.30 -0.49
C ARG A 8 -0.45 -9.31 -0.04
N HIS A 9 -0.92 -8.23 0.59
CA HIS A 9 -2.30 -8.14 1.05
C HIS A 9 -3.30 -8.10 -0.12
N PHE A 10 -2.97 -7.36 -1.19
CA PHE A 10 -3.80 -7.31 -2.39
C PHE A 10 -3.52 -8.47 -3.38
N GLY A 11 -2.51 -9.29 -3.12
CA GLY A 11 -2.08 -10.42 -3.95
C GLY A 11 -1.20 -10.04 -5.15
N SER A 12 -1.39 -8.87 -5.74
CA SER A 12 -0.56 -8.39 -6.87
C SER A 12 -0.49 -6.87 -6.97
N ILE A 13 0.51 -6.37 -7.70
CA ILE A 13 0.64 -4.94 -8.03
C ILE A 13 -0.60 -4.45 -8.80
N THR A 14 -1.11 -5.26 -9.73
CA THR A 14 -2.30 -4.91 -10.53
C THR A 14 -3.55 -4.78 -9.66
N ALA A 15 -3.74 -5.69 -8.70
CA ALA A 15 -4.86 -5.62 -7.76
C ALA A 15 -4.76 -4.40 -6.84
N LEU A 16 -3.55 -4.09 -6.34
CA LEU A 16 -3.28 -2.89 -5.55
C LEU A 16 -3.55 -1.60 -6.36
N ALA A 17 -3.09 -1.55 -7.60
CA ALA A 17 -3.31 -0.42 -8.49
C ALA A 17 -4.81 -0.20 -8.77
N LYS A 18 -5.56 -1.28 -9.03
CA LYS A 18 -7.01 -1.24 -9.23
C LYS A 18 -7.74 -0.76 -7.98
N ALA A 19 -7.36 -1.23 -6.79
CA ALA A 19 -7.94 -0.80 -5.53
C ALA A 19 -7.72 0.70 -5.26
N LEU A 20 -6.59 1.24 -5.70
CA LEU A 20 -6.21 2.64 -5.53
C LEU A 20 -6.61 3.56 -6.70
N GLY A 21 -7.24 3.01 -7.76
CA GLY A 21 -7.60 3.76 -8.95
C GLY A 21 -6.41 4.35 -9.70
N VAL A 22 -5.27 3.66 -9.70
CA VAL A 22 -4.04 4.09 -10.40
C VAL A 22 -3.58 3.07 -11.42
N THR A 23 -2.61 3.48 -12.24
CA THR A 23 -1.95 2.59 -13.18
C THR A 23 -0.98 1.65 -12.47
N TYR A 24 -0.75 0.49 -13.10
CA TYR A 24 0.26 -0.48 -12.66
C TYR A 24 1.65 0.15 -12.52
N GLU A 25 2.04 0.99 -13.50
CA GLU A 25 3.34 1.67 -13.52
C GLU A 25 3.51 2.62 -12.34
N ALA A 26 2.46 3.34 -11.93
CA ALA A 26 2.52 4.22 -10.77
C ALA A 26 2.92 3.45 -9.50
N VAL A 27 2.34 2.26 -9.29
CA VAL A 27 2.70 1.39 -8.16
C VAL A 27 4.11 0.80 -8.32
N ARG A 28 4.51 0.47 -9.55
CA ARG A 28 5.85 -0.07 -9.84
C ARG A 28 6.94 0.95 -9.51
N GLN A 29 6.73 2.24 -9.79
CA GLN A 29 7.69 3.33 -9.59
C GLN A 29 7.89 3.72 -8.12
N TRP A 30 7.06 3.26 -7.18
CA TRP A 30 7.28 3.53 -5.76
C TRP A 30 8.58 2.92 -5.25
N ALA A 31 9.47 3.76 -4.74
CA ALA A 31 10.57 3.33 -3.87
C ALA A 31 10.01 2.86 -2.53
N ASP A 32 9.22 3.72 -1.89
CA ASP A 32 8.37 3.42 -0.73
C ASP A 32 6.92 3.82 -1.03
N VAL A 33 5.97 3.25 -0.28
CA VAL A 33 4.56 3.60 -0.45
C VAL A 33 4.37 5.07 -0.02
N PRO A 34 3.91 5.97 -0.91
CA PRO A 34 3.70 7.37 -0.54
C PRO A 34 2.69 7.48 0.60
N GLU A 35 2.89 8.42 1.53
CA GLU A 35 2.10 8.53 2.75
C GLU A 35 0.58 8.61 2.47
N LEU A 36 0.17 9.45 1.52
CA LEU A 36 -1.21 9.55 1.07
C LEU A 36 -1.79 8.19 0.62
N ARG A 37 -0.98 7.37 -0.06
CA ARG A 37 -1.38 6.02 -0.50
C ARG A 37 -1.47 5.06 0.68
N GLN A 38 -0.62 5.21 1.68
CA GLN A 38 -0.72 4.41 2.89
C GLN A 38 -2.06 4.64 3.60
N TYR A 39 -2.50 5.89 3.75
CA TYR A 39 -3.82 6.19 4.32
C TYR A 39 -4.97 5.67 3.46
N GLN A 40 -4.87 5.76 2.13
CA GLN A 40 -5.88 5.18 1.23
C GLN A 40 -5.95 3.66 1.40
N ILE A 41 -4.80 2.99 1.43
CA ILE A 41 -4.70 1.54 1.65
C ILE A 41 -5.30 1.16 3.00
N GLU A 42 -4.99 1.90 4.07
CA GLU A 42 -5.56 1.65 5.40
C GLU A 42 -7.08 1.68 5.38
N ARG A 43 -7.66 2.70 4.73
CA ARG A 43 -9.12 2.81 4.58
C ARG A 43 -9.73 1.69 3.74
N ILE A 44 -9.09 1.33 2.63
CA ILE A 44 -9.55 0.23 1.74
C ILE A 44 -9.50 -1.12 2.47
N THR A 45 -8.44 -1.35 3.23
CA THR A 45 -8.21 -2.58 3.98
C THR A 45 -8.88 -2.60 5.35
N LYS A 46 -9.67 -1.56 5.69
CA LYS A 46 -10.39 -1.40 6.96
C LYS A 46 -9.47 -1.56 8.18
N GLY A 47 -8.26 -1.03 8.10
CA GLY A 47 -7.27 -1.09 9.18
C GLY A 47 -6.42 -2.36 9.24
N ALA A 48 -6.54 -3.29 8.27
CA ALA A 48 -5.66 -4.46 8.21
C ALA A 48 -4.21 -4.09 7.86
N LEU A 49 -4.01 -3.01 7.10
CA LEU A 49 -2.70 -2.37 6.90
C LEU A 49 -2.72 -0.96 7.48
N LYS A 50 -1.75 -0.63 8.35
CA LYS A 50 -1.66 0.71 8.95
C LYS A 50 -0.70 1.63 8.23
N ALA A 51 -1.12 2.88 8.07
CA ALA A 51 -0.28 3.96 7.55
C ALA A 51 0.79 4.36 8.59
N GLY A 52 1.99 4.60 8.11
CA GLY A 52 3.18 4.90 8.91
C GLY A 52 4.42 4.16 8.40
N LYS A 53 5.61 4.77 8.52
CA LYS A 53 6.86 3.99 8.54
C LYS A 53 6.70 2.93 9.61
N ALA A 54 7.14 1.69 9.34
CA ALA A 54 7.08 0.59 10.29
C ALA A 54 7.39 1.13 11.69
N ASP A 55 6.34 1.26 12.50
CA ASP A 55 6.51 1.59 13.89
C ASP A 55 7.25 0.38 14.44
N ALA A 56 8.47 0.65 14.89
CA ALA A 56 9.24 -0.26 15.69
C ALA A 56 8.42 -0.52 16.96
N ALA A 57 7.51 -1.49 16.90
CA ALA A 57 6.86 -2.00 18.09
C ALA A 57 7.87 -2.93 18.79
N ALA A 58 8.52 -2.33 19.79
CA ALA A 58 9.36 -2.91 20.86
C ALA A 58 10.77 -3.40 20.48
#